data_AF-A0A183DM61-F1
#
_entry.id   AF-A0A183DM61-F1
#
_cell.length_a   1.000
_cell.length_b   1.000
_cell.length_c   1.000
_cell.angle_alpha   90.00
_cell.angle_beta   90.00
_cell.angle_gamma   90.00
#
_symmetry.space_group_name_H-M   'P 1'
#
loop_
_entity.id
_entity.type
_entity.pdbx_description
1 polymer ?
#
loop_
_entity_poly.entity_id
_entity_poly.type
_entity_poly.pdbx_seq_one_letter_code
_entity_poly.pdbx_strand_id
1 'polypeptide(L)'
;MVLVQAFGLSGIAGYIAAYFIFFAFGVLTVSILVLMEGLSAFLHALRLHWVEFQSKFYLGLGYPFMPFYFKEVLAKASAASDS
;
A
#
# COMPACT_ATOMS: atom_id res chain seq x y z
N MET A 1 -3.71 -16.65 -23.37
CA MET A 1 -3.58 -18.03 -23.89
C MET A 1 -2.30 -18.74 -23.39
N VAL A 2 -1.84 -18.47 -22.15
CA VAL A 2 -0.58 -19.06 -21.61
C VAL A 2 -0.83 -20.37 -20.84
N LEU A 3 -1.97 -20.47 -20.13
CA LEU A 3 -2.34 -21.67 -19.36
C LEU A 3 -2.79 -22.85 -20.24
N VAL A 4 -3.28 -22.59 -21.45
CA VAL A 4 -3.70 -23.65 -22.40
C VAL A 4 -2.51 -24.48 -22.88
N GLN A 5 -1.31 -23.89 -22.95
CA GLN A 5 -0.09 -24.60 -23.36
C GLN A 5 0.33 -25.68 -22.35
N ALA A 6 -0.03 -25.54 -21.07
CA ALA A 6 0.26 -26.53 -20.04
C ALA A 6 -0.64 -27.78 -20.11
N PHE A 7 -1.86 -27.64 -20.67
CA PHE A 7 -2.82 -28.74 -20.80
C PHE A 7 -2.51 -29.73 -21.95
N GLY A 8 -1.57 -29.40 -22.83
CA GLY A 8 -1.14 -30.29 -23.93
C GLY A 8 -0.27 -31.47 -23.51
N LEU A 9 0.22 -31.48 -22.26
CA LEU A 9 1.06 -32.53 -21.70
C LEU A 9 0.23 -33.41 -20.76
N SER A 10 -0.02 -34.67 -21.17
CA SER A 10 -0.77 -35.66 -20.37
C SER A 10 0.09 -36.26 -19.26
N GLY A 11 -0.37 -36.21 -18.01
CA GLY A 11 0.21 -36.90 -16.84
C GLY A 11 0.58 -36.01 -15.63
N ILE A 12 1.20 -36.60 -14.61
CA ILE A 12 1.67 -35.91 -13.38
C ILE A 12 2.55 -34.69 -13.70
N ALA A 13 3.38 -34.80 -14.75
CA ALA A 13 4.28 -33.73 -15.20
C ALA A 13 3.53 -32.48 -15.67
N GLY A 14 2.33 -32.62 -16.26
CA GLY A 14 1.51 -31.51 -16.71
C GLY A 14 1.01 -30.65 -15.54
N TYR A 15 0.61 -31.27 -14.43
CA TYR A 15 0.15 -30.56 -13.23
C TYR A 15 1.28 -29.75 -12.58
N ILE A 16 2.48 -30.32 -12.51
CA ILE A 16 3.65 -29.64 -11.95
C ILE A 16 4.05 -28.45 -12.83
N ALA A 17 4.11 -28.65 -14.15
CA ALA A 17 4.40 -27.56 -15.10
C ALA A 17 3.35 -26.44 -15.04
N ALA A 18 2.06 -26.80 -14.97
CA ALA A 18 0.97 -25.84 -14.85
C ALA A 18 1.07 -24.99 -13.57
N TYR A 19 1.46 -25.60 -12.44
CA TYR A 19 1.66 -24.89 -11.18
C TYR A 19 2.76 -23.82 -11.29
N PHE A 20 3.93 -24.17 -11.84
CA PHE A 20 5.02 -23.21 -12.02
C PHE A 20 4.68 -22.09 -12.99
N ILE A 21 4.03 -22.43 -14.11
CA ILE A 21 3.59 -21.43 -15.11
C ILE A 21 2.55 -20.48 -14.51
N PHE A 22 1.60 -20.99 -13.73
CA PHE A 22 0.61 -20.17 -13.04
C PHE A 22 1.26 -19.28 -11.97
N PHE A 23 2.21 -19.81 -11.21
CA PHE A 23 2.95 -19.03 -10.23
C PHE A 23 3.74 -17.88 -10.88
N ALA A 24 4.50 -18.18 -11.94
CA ALA A 24 5.25 -17.16 -12.68
C ALA A 24 4.32 -16.11 -13.32
N PHE A 25 3.19 -16.54 -13.88
CA PHE A 25 2.18 -15.64 -14.42
C PHE A 25 1.58 -14.75 -13.32
N GLY A 26 1.23 -15.32 -12.16
CA GLY A 26 0.73 -14.59 -11.01
C GLY A 26 1.70 -13.51 -10.53
N VAL A 27 2.98 -13.86 -10.35
CA VAL A 27 4.02 -12.90 -9.93
C VAL A 27 4.17 -11.77 -10.96
N LEU A 28 4.18 -12.09 -12.25
CA LEU A 28 4.31 -11.10 -13.31
C LEU A 28 3.11 -10.14 -13.37
N THR A 29 1.89 -10.66 -13.19
CA THR A 29 0.68 -9.81 -13.12
C THR A 29 0.70 -8.88 -11.91
N VAL A 30 1.09 -9.36 -10.73
CA VAL A 30 1.20 -8.52 -9.52
C VAL A 30 2.30 -7.47 -9.71
N SER A 31 3.48 -7.87 -10.19
CA SER A 31 4.62 -6.96 -10.30
C SER A 31 4.42 -5.87 -11.34
N ILE A 32 3.77 -6.18 -12.47
CA ILE A 32 3.67 -5.23 -13.59
C ILE A 32 2.34 -4.50 -13.53
N LEU A 33 1.22 -5.21 -13.49
CA LEU A 33 -0.11 -4.58 -13.58
C LEU A 33 -0.50 -3.91 -12.26
N VAL A 34 -0.19 -4.52 -11.12
CA VAL A 34 -0.60 -3.96 -9.82
C VAL A 34 0.38 -2.91 -9.33
N LEU A 35 1.69 -3.20 -9.36
CA LEU A 35 2.67 -2.23 -8.86
C LEU A 35 2.94 -1.11 -9.87
N MET A 36 3.38 -1.41 -11.09
CA MET A 36 3.83 -0.35 -12.02
C MET A 36 2.64 0.47 -12.54
N GLU A 37 1.59 -0.20 -13.00
CA GLU A 37 0.41 0.49 -13.55
C GLU A 37 -0.57 0.95 -12.45
N GLY A 38 -0.84 0.10 -11.45
CA GLY A 38 -1.76 0.43 -10.36
C GLY A 38 -1.28 1.55 -9.44
N LEU A 39 0.02 1.62 -9.12
CA LEU A 39 0.57 2.72 -8.32
C LEU A 39 0.52 4.05 -9.07
N SER A 40 0.78 4.04 -10.39
CA SER A 40 0.67 5.23 -11.24
C SER A 40 -0.75 5.80 -11.23
N ALA A 41 -1.76 4.93 -11.37
CA ALA A 41 -3.16 5.31 -11.28
C ALA A 41 -3.54 5.81 -9.86
N PHE A 42 -3.00 5.20 -8.81
CA PHE A 42 -3.23 5.63 -7.42
C PHE A 42 -2.68 7.04 -7.16
N LEU A 43 -1.44 7.34 -7.60
CA LEU A 43 -0.87 8.68 -7.43
C LEU A 43 -1.64 9.73 -8.23
N HIS A 44 -2.15 9.36 -9.41
CA HIS A 44 -3.00 10.26 -10.18
C HIS A 44 -4.30 10.59 -9.43
N ALA A 45 -4.97 9.58 -8.86
CA ALA A 45 -6.16 9.77 -8.04
C ALA A 45 -5.88 10.60 -6.78
N LEU A 46 -4.73 10.39 -6.12
CA LEU A 46 -4.30 11.17 -4.97
C LEU A 46 -4.02 12.64 -5.35
N ARG A 47 -3.42 12.89 -6.51
CA ARG A 47 -3.21 14.25 -7.02
C ARG A 47 -4.54 14.97 -7.23
N LEU A 48 -5.55 14.30 -7.81
CA LEU A 48 -6.90 14.87 -7.90
C LEU A 48 -7.49 15.12 -6.51
N HIS A 49 -7.38 14.17 -5.57
CA HIS A 49 -7.86 14.35 -4.21
C HIS A 49 -7.23 15.57 -3.52
N TRP A 50 -5.92 15.75 -3.67
CA TRP A 50 -5.24 16.89 -3.08
C TRP A 50 -5.60 18.21 -3.79
N VAL A 51 -5.45 18.26 -5.10
CA VAL A 51 -5.59 19.53 -5.84
C VAL A 51 -7.05 19.93 -6.01
N GLU A 52 -7.95 18.99 -6.29
CA GLU A 52 -9.35 19.28 -6.58
C GLU A 52 -10.25 19.23 -5.34
N PHE A 53 -10.02 18.29 -4.40
CA PHE A 53 -10.86 18.15 -3.19
C PHE A 53 -10.32 18.97 -2.00
N GLN A 54 -9.01 18.96 -1.75
CA GLN A 54 -8.41 19.70 -0.64
C GLN A 54 -8.43 21.23 -0.89
N SER A 55 -8.12 21.69 -2.10
CA SER A 55 -8.16 23.14 -2.41
C SER A 55 -9.56 23.76 -2.43
N LYS A 56 -10.64 22.95 -2.54
CA LYS A 56 -12.03 23.45 -2.57
C LYS A 56 -12.74 23.38 -1.21
N PHE A 57 -12.42 22.40 -0.36
CA PHE A 57 -13.15 22.17 0.89
C PHE A 57 -12.28 22.20 2.15
N TYR A 58 -10.95 22.24 2.02
CA TYR A 58 -10.03 22.27 3.16
C TYR A 58 -9.40 23.66 3.30
N LEU A 59 -9.91 24.46 4.24
CA LEU A 59 -9.43 25.81 4.52
C LEU A 59 -8.02 25.86 5.16
N GLY A 60 -7.41 24.72 5.48
CA GLY A 60 -6.04 24.64 6.02
C GLY A 60 -5.85 25.25 7.41
N LEU A 61 -6.92 25.76 8.02
CA LEU A 61 -6.93 26.38 9.32
C LEU A 61 -7.36 25.37 10.37
N GLY A 62 -6.41 25.00 11.24
CA GLY A 62 -6.65 24.14 12.39
C GLY A 62 -5.39 24.05 13.25
N TYR A 63 -5.56 24.14 14.57
CA TYR A 63 -4.52 23.74 15.51
C TYR A 63 -4.54 22.21 15.58
N PRO A 64 -3.39 21.52 15.37
CA PRO A 64 -3.32 20.09 15.62
C PRO A 64 -3.64 19.85 17.09
N PHE A 65 -4.70 19.09 17.35
CA PHE A 65 -5.10 18.80 18.72
C PHE A 65 -3.96 18.08 19.44
N MET A 66 -3.27 18.78 20.34
CA MET A 66 -2.28 18.24 21.25
C MET A 66 -3.01 17.91 22.56
N PRO A 67 -3.28 16.63 22.86
CA PRO A 67 -3.97 16.27 24.07
C PRO A 67 -3.03 16.50 25.26
N PHE A 68 -3.55 17.08 26.34
CA PHE A 68 -2.81 17.18 27.59
C PHE A 68 -2.74 15.79 28.25
N TYR A 69 -1.55 15.18 28.24
CA TYR A 69 -1.31 13.90 28.91
C TYR A 69 -0.59 14.11 30.24
N PHE A 70 -1.22 13.72 31.34
CA PHE A 70 -0.64 13.80 32.68
C PHE A 70 0.72 13.08 32.80
N LYS A 71 0.99 12.06 31.98
CA LYS A 71 2.29 11.38 31.93
C LYS A 71 3.43 12.30 31.50
N GLU A 72 3.21 13.22 30.55
CA GLU A 72 4.26 14.16 30.11
C GLU A 72 4.56 15.20 31.19
N VAL A 73 3.55 15.67 31.91
CA VAL A 73 3.71 16.62 33.01
C VAL A 73 4.41 15.98 34.19
N LEU A 74 4.04 14.74 34.56
CA LEU A 74 4.71 13.99 35.62
C LEU A 74 6.17 13.68 35.25
N ALA A 75 6.45 13.30 34.00
CA ALA A 75 7.82 13.06 33.54
C ALA A 75 8.68 14.33 33.57
N LYS A 76 8.15 15.47 33.09
CA LYS A 76 8.83 16.78 33.19
C LYS A 76 9.06 17.20 34.64
N ALA A 77 8.07 17.00 35.52
CA ALA A 77 8.19 17.35 36.93
C ALA A 77 9.24 16.49 37.65
N SER A 78 9.31 15.18 37.38
CA SER A 78 10.35 14.30 37.93
C SER A 78 11.75 14.62 37.41
N ALA A 79 11.88 14.99 36.12
CA ALA A 79 13.16 15.34 35.54
C ALA A 79 13.71 16.69 36.07
N ALA A 80 12.82 17.59 36.52
CA ALA A 80 13.18 18.87 37.12
C ALA A 80 13.51 18.77 38.63
N SER A 81 13.13 17.67 39.31
CA SER A 81 13.50 17.42 40.71
C SER A 81 14.85 16.72 40.88
N ASP A 82 15.38 16.13 39.79
CA ASP A 82 16.68 15.45 39.76
C ASP A 82 17.84 16.36 39.28
N SER A 83 17.58 17.65 39.04
CA SER A 83 18.56 18.68 38.63
C SER A 83 18.60 19.83 39.63
#